data_AF-A0A7J4HGP1-F1
#
_entry.id   AF-A0A7J4HGP1-F1
#
_cell.length_a   1.000
_cell.length_b   1.000
_cell.length_c   1.000
_cell.angle_alpha   90.00
_cell.angle_beta   90.00
_cell.angle_gamma   90.00
#
_symmetry.space_group_name_H-M   'P 1'
#
loop_
_entity.id
_entity.type
_entity.pdbx_description
1 polymer ?
#
loop_
_entity_poly.entity_id
_entity_poly.type
_entity_poly.pdbx_seq_one_letter_code
_entity_poly.pdbx_strand_id
1 'polypeptide(L)'
;MAWPFGPYGTVMGTILLMTIPLQRLLTRDEPEMRVAFSDLLEEIRERGYKWHISVYLVMYGFKVFIDQHNEAIKPKVGGYTHYVHGLEGEVTLWVQETFRNDLLSDVLSFHYFFVYMFLIWFSPMYYILCRDEVMADKAVLNYFVIYVLAVPLYLFFNVEVTSSFIPGMDALMYHKSWNLFFFTEVDPLDNGFPSLHVGIPIGLLIINRLHVREIGIKIEEWRHREFDLFVAVNVPIYLFSIQYLGIHWVSDVIPGAILAMICALFVQKIQPKLRGVRENGWPSLIPSKRVAYTSAAFSLLGTLILLAVVVDGPGTDDEVPTMRVGPGDVNLDVIEVHSLWHPADVEVRNVGDEIVQVLIIHRDAVEIHAKDGIIDWSSLSGGDVHVLGPGEILSERVETPSVFDGHYVLVTHQGDSGIGEVRISIEYVDGSLLWSAIISSVPAFAITGLIIGELYFSEDEVSEKITYE
;
A
#
# COMPACT_ATOMS: atom_id res chain seq x y z
N MET A 1 -1.75 -28.40 -14.08
CA MET A 1 -0.29 -28.55 -14.19
C MET A 1 0.28 -27.69 -13.09
N ALA A 2 0.91 -28.26 -12.05
CA ALA A 2 1.51 -27.47 -10.97
C ALA A 2 2.70 -26.71 -11.57
N TRP A 3 2.52 -25.41 -11.79
CA TRP A 3 3.59 -24.53 -12.22
C TRP A 3 4.62 -24.47 -11.07
N PRO A 4 5.92 -24.70 -11.31
CA PRO A 4 6.90 -24.88 -10.24
C PRO A 4 7.22 -23.58 -9.46
N PHE A 5 6.68 -22.44 -9.90
CA PHE A 5 6.87 -21.14 -9.28
C PHE A 5 5.49 -20.59 -8.85
N GLY A 6 5.40 -19.90 -7.72
CA GLY A 6 4.16 -19.23 -7.34
C GLY A 6 3.81 -18.06 -8.29
N PRO A 7 2.65 -17.40 -8.08
CA PRO A 7 2.22 -16.19 -8.79
C PRO A 7 3.33 -15.12 -8.83
N TYR A 8 3.90 -14.83 -7.66
CA TYR A 8 4.99 -13.87 -7.48
C TYR A 8 6.23 -14.24 -8.31
N GLY A 9 6.70 -15.49 -8.22
CA GLY A 9 7.89 -15.94 -8.95
C GLY A 9 7.71 -15.87 -10.46
N THR A 10 6.50 -16.14 -10.94
CA THR A 10 6.15 -16.05 -12.36
C THR A 10 6.14 -14.61 -12.86
N VAL A 11 5.51 -13.70 -12.10
CA VAL A 11 5.48 -12.27 -12.43
C VAL A 11 6.87 -11.66 -12.36
N MET A 12 7.63 -11.94 -11.30
CA MET A 12 9.00 -11.46 -11.16
C MET A 12 9.90 -11.97 -12.28
N GLY A 13 9.81 -13.26 -12.62
CA GLY A 13 10.53 -13.83 -13.76
C GLY A 13 10.20 -13.11 -15.07
N THR A 14 8.92 -12.80 -15.29
CA THR A 14 8.46 -12.07 -16.48
C THR A 14 8.99 -10.63 -16.50
N ILE A 15 8.95 -9.91 -15.38
CA ILE A 15 9.50 -8.54 -15.24
C ILE A 15 11.00 -8.54 -15.56
N LEU A 16 11.77 -9.47 -14.99
CA LEU A 16 13.20 -9.60 -15.23
C LEU A 16 13.51 -9.89 -16.71
N LEU A 17 12.77 -10.81 -17.33
CA LEU A 17 12.93 -11.15 -18.75
C LEU A 17 12.58 -9.97 -19.67
N MET A 18 11.57 -9.17 -19.32
CA MET A 18 11.14 -8.01 -20.13
C MET A 18 11.97 -6.75 -19.89
N THR A 19 12.75 -6.68 -18.82
CA THR A 19 13.54 -5.48 -18.46
C THR A 19 14.45 -5.05 -19.62
N ILE A 20 15.23 -5.96 -20.20
CA ILE A 20 16.16 -5.62 -21.28
C ILE A 20 15.46 -5.33 -22.61
N PRO A 21 14.51 -6.15 -23.09
CA PRO A 21 13.76 -5.86 -24.31
C PRO A 21 13.05 -4.50 -24.29
N LEU A 22 12.35 -4.17 -23.19
CA LEU A 22 11.63 -2.91 -23.06
C LEU A 22 12.58 -1.72 -22.95
N GLN A 23 13.67 -1.86 -22.19
CA GLN A 23 14.71 -0.82 -22.14
C GLN A 23 15.29 -0.53 -23.53
N ARG A 24 15.55 -1.56 -24.35
CA ARG A 24 16.05 -1.39 -25.72
C ARG A 24 15.03 -0.76 -26.65
N LEU A 25 13.73 -1.06 -26.45
CA LEU A 25 12.64 -0.44 -27.22
C LEU A 25 12.51 1.06 -26.91
N LEU A 26 12.57 1.43 -25.63
CA LEU A 26 12.47 2.82 -25.16
C LEU A 26 13.71 3.65 -25.49
N THR A 27 14.87 3.01 -25.66
CA THR A 27 16.13 3.68 -26.05
C THR A 27 16.52 3.41 -27.50
N ARG A 28 15.56 3.04 -28.37
CA ARG A 28 15.85 2.67 -29.77
C ARG A 28 16.56 3.78 -30.56
N ASP A 29 16.29 5.02 -30.21
CA ASP A 29 16.81 6.22 -30.87
C ASP A 29 18.15 6.70 -30.27
N GLU A 30 18.58 6.15 -29.13
CA GLU A 30 19.80 6.53 -28.39
C GLU A 30 20.63 5.29 -27.92
N PRO A 31 21.09 4.42 -28.83
CA PRO A 31 21.81 3.19 -28.47
C PRO A 31 23.12 3.44 -27.70
N GLU A 32 23.76 4.60 -27.89
CA GLU A 32 24.99 5.02 -27.21
C GLU A 32 24.81 5.31 -25.72
N MET A 33 23.59 5.59 -25.29
CA MET A 33 23.27 5.86 -23.89
C MET A 33 23.01 4.59 -23.08
N ARG A 34 23.12 3.42 -23.70
CA ARG A 34 22.88 2.12 -23.06
C ARG A 34 24.13 1.63 -22.33
N VAL A 35 23.92 1.02 -21.17
CA VAL A 35 24.96 0.25 -20.48
C VAL A 35 25.15 -1.08 -21.21
N ALA A 36 26.38 -1.36 -21.66
CA ALA A 36 26.72 -2.67 -22.19
C ALA A 36 26.73 -3.71 -21.06
N PHE A 37 26.33 -4.94 -21.33
CA PHE A 37 26.31 -6.00 -20.31
C PHE A 37 27.68 -6.27 -19.69
N SER A 38 28.77 -6.12 -20.46
CA SER A 38 30.14 -6.23 -19.97
C SER A 38 30.48 -5.15 -18.93
N ASP A 39 29.86 -3.98 -19.05
CA ASP A 39 30.23 -2.77 -18.31
C ASP A 39 29.29 -2.54 -17.12
N LEU A 40 28.24 -3.34 -16.96
CA LEU A 40 27.23 -3.15 -15.92
C LEU A 40 27.82 -3.14 -14.50
N LEU A 41 28.78 -4.03 -14.22
CA LEU A 41 29.45 -4.08 -12.92
C LEU A 41 30.35 -2.86 -12.67
N GLU A 42 30.92 -2.31 -13.73
CA GLU A 42 31.71 -1.08 -13.69
C GLU A 42 30.80 0.12 -13.45
N GLU A 43 29.72 0.25 -14.21
CA GLU A 43 28.68 1.28 -14.04
C GLU A 43 28.13 1.30 -12.60
N ILE A 44 27.74 0.14 -12.05
CA ILE A 44 27.26 0.02 -10.66
C ILE A 44 28.29 0.52 -9.65
N ARG A 45 29.58 0.25 -9.91
CA ARG A 45 30.66 0.62 -9.00
C ARG A 45 31.01 2.10 -9.10
N GLU A 46 31.16 2.62 -10.32
CA GLU A 46 31.58 3.99 -10.59
C GLU A 46 30.49 4.99 -10.25
N ARG A 47 29.24 4.69 -10.64
CA ARG A 47 28.07 5.52 -10.28
C ARG A 47 27.55 5.23 -8.89
N GLY A 48 28.16 4.32 -8.14
CA GLY A 48 27.86 4.10 -6.73
C GLY A 48 26.45 3.59 -6.44
N TYR A 49 25.80 2.85 -7.34
CA TYR A 49 24.44 2.31 -7.14
C TYR A 49 24.33 1.27 -6.02
N LYS A 50 25.42 0.95 -5.30
CA LYS A 50 25.41 0.06 -4.14
C LYS A 50 24.42 0.51 -3.06
N TRP A 51 24.22 1.82 -2.88
CA TRP A 51 23.26 2.33 -1.91
C TRP A 51 21.81 2.05 -2.30
N HIS A 52 21.50 1.88 -3.60
CA HIS A 52 20.17 1.45 -4.05
C HIS A 52 19.82 0.08 -3.49
N ILE A 53 20.75 -0.87 -3.57
CA ILE A 53 20.58 -2.22 -2.99
C ILE A 53 20.34 -2.12 -1.48
N SER A 54 21.12 -1.28 -0.78
CA SER A 54 20.90 -1.02 0.65
C SER A 54 19.50 -0.47 0.93
N VAL A 55 18.99 0.45 0.12
CA VAL A 55 17.63 1.00 0.31
C VAL A 55 16.57 -0.07 0.11
N TYR A 56 16.68 -0.93 -0.90
CA TYR A 56 15.73 -2.01 -1.08
C TYR A 56 15.76 -3.03 0.06
N LEU A 57 16.94 -3.37 0.57
CA LEU A 57 17.06 -4.26 1.74
C LEU A 57 16.46 -3.62 3.00
N VAL A 58 16.75 -2.34 3.25
CA VAL A 58 16.17 -1.59 4.36
C VAL A 58 14.66 -1.48 4.19
N MET A 59 14.17 -1.21 2.99
CA MET A 59 12.75 -1.16 2.68
C MET A 59 12.08 -2.50 2.97
N TYR A 60 12.64 -3.60 2.48
CA TYR A 60 12.07 -4.93 2.71
C TYR A 60 11.98 -5.24 4.21
N GLY A 61 13.07 -5.00 4.95
CA GLY A 61 13.07 -5.18 6.41
C GLY A 61 12.10 -4.24 7.12
N PHE A 62 11.97 -3.00 6.64
CA PHE A 62 11.03 -2.02 7.19
C PHE A 62 9.58 -2.40 6.89
N LYS A 63 9.26 -2.89 5.68
CA LYS A 63 7.94 -3.42 5.34
C LYS A 63 7.58 -4.59 6.25
N VAL A 64 8.45 -5.60 6.36
CA VAL A 64 8.21 -6.75 7.27
C VAL A 64 7.98 -6.28 8.70
N PHE A 65 8.74 -5.29 9.16
CA PHE A 65 8.53 -4.69 10.47
C PHE A 65 7.15 -4.04 10.58
N ILE A 66 6.73 -3.21 9.62
CA ILE A 66 5.44 -2.52 9.63
C ILE A 66 4.27 -3.51 9.51
N ASP A 67 4.35 -4.49 8.62
CA ASP A 67 3.32 -5.52 8.44
C ASP A 67 3.07 -6.26 9.77
N GLN A 68 4.13 -6.64 10.50
CA GLN A 68 4.00 -7.26 11.83
C GLN A 68 3.34 -6.32 12.87
N HIS A 69 3.42 -5.00 12.70
CA HIS A 69 2.76 -4.08 13.62
C HIS A 69 1.29 -3.86 13.28
N ASN A 70 0.91 -3.99 12.00
CA ASN A 70 -0.40 -3.58 11.49
C ASN A 70 -1.54 -4.24 12.27
N GLU A 71 -1.62 -5.56 12.21
CA GLU A 71 -2.66 -6.33 12.90
C GLU A 71 -2.51 -6.28 14.43
N ALA A 72 -1.27 -6.33 14.93
CA ALA A 72 -1.00 -6.43 16.37
C ALA A 72 -1.50 -5.21 17.18
N ILE A 73 -1.55 -4.03 16.56
CA ILE A 73 -2.00 -2.79 17.23
C ILE A 73 -3.45 -2.44 16.94
N LYS A 74 -4.14 -3.14 16.03
CA LYS A 74 -5.55 -2.88 15.69
C LYS A 74 -6.48 -2.84 16.90
N PRO A 75 -6.36 -3.71 17.92
CA PRO A 75 -7.21 -3.61 19.11
C PRO A 75 -7.14 -2.24 19.82
N LYS A 76 -6.05 -1.50 19.62
CA LYS A 76 -5.81 -0.17 20.20
C LYS A 76 -6.11 1.00 19.27
N VAL A 77 -6.29 0.75 17.98
CA VAL A 77 -6.49 1.80 16.95
C VAL A 77 -7.89 1.69 16.35
N GLY A 78 -8.32 0.45 16.10
CA GLY A 78 -9.58 0.09 15.48
C GLY A 78 -9.65 0.47 14.01
N GLY A 79 -10.86 0.65 13.48
CA GLY A 79 -11.12 0.84 12.06
C GLY A 79 -11.98 2.06 11.74
N TYR A 80 -11.75 2.64 10.55
CA TYR A 80 -12.41 3.88 10.09
C TYR A 80 -13.28 3.68 8.84
N THR A 81 -13.41 2.44 8.35
CA THR A 81 -14.16 2.09 7.13
C THR A 81 -15.58 2.65 7.11
N HIS A 82 -16.29 2.59 8.23
CA HIS A 82 -17.66 3.10 8.36
C HIS A 82 -17.78 4.61 8.07
N TYR A 83 -16.77 5.42 8.43
CA TYR A 83 -16.75 6.85 8.10
C TYR A 83 -16.54 7.07 6.60
N VAL A 84 -15.64 6.30 5.99
CA VAL A 84 -15.36 6.36 4.55
C VAL A 84 -16.61 5.93 3.76
N HIS A 85 -17.20 4.81 4.12
CA HIS A 85 -18.47 4.33 3.57
C HIS A 85 -19.60 5.36 3.77
N GLY A 86 -19.69 6.01 4.94
CA GLY A 86 -20.68 7.05 5.19
C GLY A 86 -20.55 8.28 4.27
N LEU A 87 -19.35 8.53 3.74
CA LEU A 87 -19.08 9.61 2.79
C LEU A 87 -19.32 9.18 1.33
N GLU A 88 -18.89 7.99 0.95
CA GLU A 88 -18.89 7.52 -0.45
C GLU A 88 -20.13 6.69 -0.82
N GLY A 89 -20.74 6.02 0.15
CA GLY A 89 -21.80 5.04 -0.06
C GLY A 89 -21.33 3.89 -0.96
N GLU A 90 -22.15 3.57 -1.96
CA GLU A 90 -21.98 2.40 -2.83
C GLU A 90 -21.43 2.78 -4.23
N VAL A 91 -20.75 3.93 -4.36
CA VAL A 91 -20.21 4.40 -5.64
C VAL A 91 -19.33 3.36 -6.31
N THR A 92 -18.50 2.67 -5.52
CA THR A 92 -17.59 1.64 -6.04
C THR A 92 -18.35 0.41 -6.55
N LEU A 93 -19.40 -0.03 -5.85
CA LEU A 93 -20.29 -1.10 -6.33
C LEU A 93 -20.95 -0.71 -7.66
N TRP A 94 -21.47 0.51 -7.76
CA TRP A 94 -22.05 1.00 -9.02
C TRP A 94 -21.06 0.95 -10.19
N VAL A 95 -19.79 1.30 -9.98
CA VAL A 95 -18.73 1.17 -10.99
C VAL A 95 -18.54 -0.30 -11.38
N GLN A 96 -18.42 -1.18 -10.40
CA GLN A 96 -18.21 -2.61 -10.65
C GLN A 96 -19.36 -3.22 -11.46
N GLU A 97 -20.60 -3.01 -11.04
CA GLU A 97 -21.79 -3.53 -11.73
C GLU A 97 -21.96 -2.97 -13.14
N THR A 98 -21.74 -1.66 -13.32
CA THR A 98 -21.92 -0.98 -14.61
C THR A 98 -20.98 -1.53 -15.69
N PHE A 99 -19.74 -1.85 -15.32
CA PHE A 99 -18.70 -2.27 -16.27
C PHE A 99 -18.40 -3.76 -16.23
N ARG A 100 -19.16 -4.55 -15.46
CA ARG A 100 -18.84 -5.96 -15.17
C ARG A 100 -18.63 -6.80 -16.42
N ASN A 101 -17.44 -7.38 -16.54
CA ASN A 101 -17.05 -8.25 -17.64
C ASN A 101 -15.86 -9.15 -17.27
N ASP A 102 -15.97 -10.46 -17.52
CA ASP A 102 -14.95 -11.43 -17.12
C ASP A 102 -13.56 -11.16 -17.73
N LEU A 103 -13.51 -10.77 -19.01
CA LEU A 103 -12.24 -10.44 -19.67
C LEU A 103 -11.65 -9.16 -19.09
N LEU A 104 -12.49 -8.15 -18.79
CA LEU A 104 -12.05 -6.92 -18.15
C LEU A 104 -11.50 -7.22 -16.76
N SER A 105 -12.17 -8.05 -15.96
CA SER A 105 -11.67 -8.49 -14.65
C SER A 105 -10.31 -9.15 -14.76
N ASP A 106 -10.13 -10.12 -15.67
CA ASP A 106 -8.85 -10.78 -15.87
C ASP A 106 -7.73 -9.80 -16.28
N VAL A 107 -8.04 -8.87 -17.19
CA VAL A 107 -7.08 -7.87 -17.67
C VAL A 107 -6.70 -6.89 -16.57
N LEU A 108 -7.66 -6.37 -15.81
CA LEU A 108 -7.41 -5.38 -14.76
C LEU A 108 -6.75 -6.01 -13.53
N SER A 109 -7.12 -7.23 -13.14
CA SER A 109 -6.41 -7.96 -12.08
C SER A 109 -4.96 -8.21 -12.46
N PHE A 110 -4.70 -8.65 -13.71
CA PHE A 110 -3.32 -8.81 -14.20
C PHE A 110 -2.59 -7.46 -14.26
N HIS A 111 -3.23 -6.42 -14.81
CA HIS A 111 -2.64 -5.08 -14.90
C HIS A 111 -2.25 -4.56 -13.52
N TYR A 112 -3.19 -4.58 -12.57
CA TYR A 112 -2.96 -4.08 -11.22
C TYR A 112 -1.78 -4.78 -10.55
N PHE A 113 -1.77 -6.12 -10.60
CA PHE A 113 -0.71 -6.91 -10.00
C PHE A 113 0.64 -6.74 -10.72
N PHE A 114 0.65 -6.91 -12.03
CA PHE A 114 1.86 -6.94 -12.83
C PHE A 114 2.52 -5.56 -12.96
N VAL A 115 1.74 -4.54 -13.32
CA VAL A 115 2.27 -3.22 -13.66
C VAL A 115 2.82 -2.53 -12.41
N TYR A 116 2.26 -2.79 -11.23
CA TYR A 116 2.72 -2.18 -10.00
C TYR A 116 4.13 -2.65 -9.63
N MET A 117 4.31 -3.97 -9.57
CA MET A 117 5.62 -4.60 -9.38
C MET A 117 6.60 -4.20 -10.48
N PHE A 118 6.12 -4.15 -11.74
CA PHE A 118 6.91 -3.72 -12.87
C PHE A 118 7.41 -2.30 -12.68
N LEU A 119 6.58 -1.33 -12.28
CA LEU A 119 7.01 0.06 -12.10
C LEU A 119 8.05 0.20 -10.98
N ILE A 120 7.88 -0.50 -9.85
CA ILE A 120 8.84 -0.44 -8.73
C ILE A 120 10.22 -0.96 -9.14
N TRP A 121 10.28 -2.04 -9.93
CA TRP A 121 11.53 -2.62 -10.40
C TRP A 121 12.10 -1.89 -11.64
N PHE A 122 11.27 -1.73 -12.66
CA PHE A 122 11.68 -1.25 -13.97
C PHE A 122 12.07 0.22 -13.94
N SER A 123 11.43 1.08 -13.16
CA SER A 123 11.76 2.52 -13.13
C SER A 123 13.23 2.79 -12.82
N PRO A 124 13.80 2.34 -11.68
CA PRO A 124 15.21 2.55 -11.40
C PRO A 124 16.13 1.75 -12.33
N MET A 125 15.77 0.51 -12.67
CA MET A 125 16.57 -0.30 -13.59
C MET A 125 16.69 0.32 -14.97
N TYR A 126 15.61 0.89 -15.49
CA TYR A 126 15.58 1.63 -16.74
C TYR A 126 16.59 2.78 -16.69
N TYR A 127 16.55 3.64 -15.67
CA TYR A 127 17.47 4.76 -15.56
C TYR A 127 18.94 4.32 -15.39
N ILE A 128 19.21 3.27 -14.60
CA ILE A 128 20.55 2.67 -14.47
C ILE A 128 21.06 2.20 -15.83
N LEU A 129 20.25 1.41 -16.56
CA LEU A 129 20.64 0.86 -17.86
C LEU A 129 20.73 1.91 -18.97
N CYS A 130 20.24 3.12 -18.72
CA CYS A 130 20.28 4.28 -19.63
C CYS A 130 21.28 5.36 -19.20
N ARG A 131 22.18 5.06 -18.25
CA ARG A 131 23.20 5.98 -17.71
C ARG A 131 22.63 7.29 -17.15
N ASP A 132 21.45 7.23 -16.54
CA ASP A 132 20.85 8.36 -15.83
C ASP A 132 20.86 8.10 -14.33
N GLU A 133 22.00 8.41 -13.70
CA GLU A 133 22.19 8.25 -12.26
C GLU A 133 21.27 9.13 -11.42
N VAL A 134 20.94 10.33 -11.88
CA VAL A 134 20.10 11.27 -11.15
C VAL A 134 18.68 10.74 -11.08
N MET A 135 18.13 10.29 -12.21
CA MET A 135 16.78 9.74 -12.25
C MET A 135 16.69 8.36 -11.60
N ALA A 136 17.74 7.54 -11.67
CA ALA A 136 17.82 6.28 -10.95
C ALA A 136 17.70 6.50 -9.44
N ASP A 137 18.47 7.44 -8.89
CA ASP A 137 18.40 7.81 -7.48
C ASP A 137 17.00 8.30 -7.08
N LYS A 138 16.42 9.21 -7.88
CA LYS A 138 15.10 9.77 -7.60
C LYS A 138 14.01 8.69 -7.66
N ALA A 139 14.10 7.72 -8.57
CA ALA A 139 13.16 6.60 -8.65
C ALA A 139 13.23 5.69 -7.41
N VAL A 140 14.44 5.35 -6.94
CA VAL A 140 14.63 4.55 -5.70
C VAL A 140 14.11 5.29 -4.48
N LEU A 141 14.43 6.59 -4.37
CA LEU A 141 13.96 7.41 -3.24
C LEU A 141 12.45 7.63 -3.29
N ASN A 142 11.83 7.74 -4.47
CA ASN A 142 10.38 7.87 -4.59
C ASN A 142 9.66 6.69 -3.93
N TYR A 143 10.10 5.47 -4.22
CA TYR A 143 9.53 4.27 -3.61
C TYR A 143 9.78 4.22 -2.11
N PHE A 144 11.01 4.55 -1.67
CA PHE A 144 11.35 4.50 -0.25
C PHE A 144 10.60 5.53 0.60
N VAL A 145 10.68 6.79 0.20
CA VAL A 145 10.17 7.92 0.97
C VAL A 145 8.65 7.90 1.03
N ILE A 146 7.96 7.55 -0.06
CA ILE A 146 6.49 7.54 -0.06
C ILE A 146 5.93 6.46 0.88
N TYR A 147 6.60 5.30 1.00
CA TYR A 147 6.20 4.28 1.96
C TYR A 147 6.43 4.75 3.40
N VAL A 148 7.58 5.36 3.69
CA VAL A 148 7.84 5.98 5.01
C VAL A 148 6.75 7.00 5.35
N LEU A 149 6.31 7.81 4.38
CA LEU A 149 5.24 8.78 4.57
C LEU A 149 3.87 8.12 4.81
N ALA A 150 3.63 6.92 4.27
CA ALA A 150 2.36 6.19 4.39
C ALA A 150 2.22 5.45 5.73
N VAL A 151 3.33 5.06 6.36
CA VAL A 151 3.36 4.33 7.66
C VAL A 151 2.36 4.83 8.71
N PRO A 152 2.31 6.13 9.07
CA PRO A 152 1.35 6.59 10.07
C PRO A 152 -0.10 6.37 9.67
N LEU A 153 -0.43 6.37 8.38
CA LEU A 153 -1.79 6.13 7.92
C LEU A 153 -2.10 4.64 7.88
N TYR A 154 -1.18 3.80 7.40
CA TYR A 154 -1.36 2.35 7.44
C TYR A 154 -1.55 1.83 8.86
N LEU A 155 -0.67 2.22 9.78
CA LEU A 155 -0.74 1.71 11.16
C LEU A 155 -1.88 2.29 12.00
N PHE A 156 -2.32 3.52 11.72
CA PHE A 156 -3.22 4.25 12.61
C PHE A 156 -4.56 4.65 11.97
N PHE A 157 -4.78 4.35 10.70
CA PHE A 157 -6.02 4.67 9.99
C PHE A 157 -6.46 3.50 9.11
N ASN A 158 -6.80 2.38 9.78
CA ASN A 158 -7.20 1.15 9.11
C ASN A 158 -8.53 1.34 8.37
N VAL A 159 -8.53 1.05 7.08
CA VAL A 159 -9.70 1.16 6.20
C VAL A 159 -9.75 -0.10 5.35
N GLU A 160 -10.72 -0.95 5.70
CA GLU A 160 -11.02 -2.20 5.00
C GLU A 160 -11.34 -1.97 3.52
N VAL A 161 -11.00 -2.94 2.68
CA VAL A 161 -11.36 -2.91 1.24
C VAL A 161 -12.87 -2.79 1.03
N THR A 162 -13.27 -2.20 -0.10
CA THR A 162 -14.70 -2.00 -0.41
C THR A 162 -15.48 -3.31 -0.48
N SER A 163 -14.88 -4.41 -0.95
CA SER A 163 -15.52 -5.73 -1.03
C SER A 163 -15.85 -6.37 0.33
N SER A 164 -15.18 -6.01 1.43
CA SER A 164 -15.50 -6.55 2.76
C SER A 164 -16.60 -5.76 3.49
N PHE A 165 -16.95 -4.57 2.97
CA PHE A 165 -17.83 -3.61 3.67
C PHE A 165 -19.06 -3.16 2.87
N ILE A 166 -19.04 -3.26 1.53
CA ILE A 166 -20.19 -2.95 0.67
C ILE A 166 -20.92 -4.27 0.33
N PRO A 167 -22.14 -4.49 0.85
CA PRO A 167 -22.94 -5.67 0.52
C PRO A 167 -23.16 -5.83 -1.00
N GLY A 168 -23.07 -7.06 -1.49
CA GLY A 168 -23.21 -7.42 -2.91
C GLY A 168 -22.00 -7.09 -3.79
N MET A 169 -20.92 -6.54 -3.22
CA MET A 169 -19.70 -6.24 -3.95
C MET A 169 -18.78 -7.46 -4.03
N ASP A 170 -18.40 -7.86 -5.25
CA ASP A 170 -17.48 -8.97 -5.41
C ASP A 170 -16.03 -8.51 -5.27
N ALA A 171 -15.25 -9.36 -4.62
CA ALA A 171 -13.83 -9.17 -4.40
C ALA A 171 -13.05 -9.59 -5.67
N LEU A 172 -13.20 -8.81 -6.76
CA LEU A 172 -12.84 -9.27 -8.11
C LEU A 172 -11.35 -9.65 -8.28
N MET A 173 -10.47 -8.99 -7.55
CA MET A 173 -9.05 -9.29 -7.56
C MET A 173 -8.73 -10.72 -7.12
N TYR A 174 -9.55 -11.26 -6.21
CA TYR A 174 -9.35 -12.57 -5.60
C TYR A 174 -10.05 -13.69 -6.39
N HIS A 175 -10.47 -13.40 -7.63
CA HIS A 175 -11.26 -14.31 -8.50
C HIS A 175 -10.64 -15.67 -8.79
N LYS A 176 -9.32 -15.79 -8.73
CA LYS A 176 -8.63 -17.05 -8.99
C LYS A 176 -7.89 -17.42 -7.72
N SER A 177 -7.93 -18.70 -7.34
CA SER A 177 -7.13 -19.25 -6.23
C SER A 177 -5.66 -18.81 -6.31
N TRP A 178 -5.14 -18.72 -7.54
CA TRP A 178 -3.81 -18.20 -7.87
C TRP A 178 -3.55 -16.77 -7.34
N ASN A 179 -4.53 -15.88 -7.36
CA ASN A 179 -4.38 -14.49 -6.88
C ASN A 179 -4.74 -14.36 -5.41
N LEU A 180 -5.81 -15.03 -4.95
CA LEU A 180 -6.30 -14.97 -3.56
C LEU A 180 -5.19 -15.31 -2.55
N PHE A 181 -4.45 -16.37 -2.81
CA PHE A 181 -3.37 -16.81 -1.92
C PHE A 181 -2.21 -15.82 -1.88
N PHE A 182 -1.84 -15.22 -3.02
CA PHE A 182 -0.77 -14.22 -3.02
C PHE A 182 -1.16 -12.99 -2.20
N PHE A 183 -2.37 -12.45 -2.39
CA PHE A 183 -2.77 -11.21 -1.71
C PHE A 183 -2.98 -11.43 -0.21
N THR A 184 -3.63 -12.52 0.19
CA THR A 184 -3.80 -12.84 1.62
C THR A 184 -2.50 -13.22 2.35
N GLU A 185 -1.39 -13.43 1.63
CA GLU A 185 -0.06 -13.67 2.22
C GLU A 185 0.81 -12.40 2.36
N VAL A 186 0.50 -11.34 1.62
CA VAL A 186 1.42 -10.20 1.46
C VAL A 186 0.78 -8.84 1.71
N ASP A 187 -0.55 -8.78 1.78
CA ASP A 187 -1.35 -7.58 1.95
C ASP A 187 -2.51 -7.85 2.92
N PRO A 188 -2.55 -7.23 4.09
CA PRO A 188 -3.73 -7.26 4.93
C PRO A 188 -4.83 -6.45 4.22
N LEU A 189 -6.08 -6.93 4.28
CA LEU A 189 -7.19 -6.44 3.46
C LEU A 189 -7.73 -5.05 3.88
N ASP A 190 -6.90 -4.25 4.53
CA ASP A 190 -7.24 -3.02 5.25
C ASP A 190 -6.22 -1.87 5.07
N ASN A 191 -5.18 -2.09 4.26
CA ASN A 191 -4.16 -1.08 3.93
C ASN A 191 -4.50 -0.26 2.66
N GLY A 192 -5.79 -0.01 2.42
CA GLY A 192 -6.27 0.78 1.28
C GLY A 192 -5.88 2.27 1.36
N PHE A 193 -5.88 2.83 2.59
CA PHE A 193 -5.73 4.26 2.83
C PHE A 193 -4.33 4.60 3.38
N PRO A 194 -3.41 5.24 2.62
CA PRO A 194 -3.55 5.81 1.29
C PRO A 194 -3.21 4.85 0.14
N SER A 195 -3.76 5.14 -1.05
CA SER A 195 -3.50 4.33 -2.25
C SER A 195 -2.11 4.57 -2.86
N LEU A 196 -1.12 3.77 -2.47
CA LEU A 196 0.25 3.84 -3.03
C LEU A 196 0.34 3.34 -4.49
N HIS A 197 -0.59 2.50 -4.94
CA HIS A 197 -0.70 2.09 -6.35
C HIS A 197 -0.89 3.30 -7.28
N VAL A 198 -1.54 4.35 -6.79
CA VAL A 198 -1.69 5.63 -7.49
C VAL A 198 -0.59 6.61 -7.06
N GLY A 199 -0.26 6.66 -5.77
CA GLY A 199 0.72 7.58 -5.21
C GLY A 199 2.13 7.43 -5.79
N ILE A 200 2.64 6.20 -5.95
CA ILE A 200 4.00 5.95 -6.48
C ILE A 200 4.15 6.46 -7.93
N PRO A 201 3.26 6.09 -8.88
CA PRO A 201 3.29 6.64 -10.24
C PRO A 201 3.15 8.16 -10.28
N ILE A 202 2.21 8.74 -9.50
CA ILE A 202 2.06 10.20 -9.44
C ILE A 202 3.34 10.86 -8.92
N GLY A 203 3.96 10.32 -7.87
CA GLY A 203 5.21 10.82 -7.31
C GLY A 203 6.33 10.83 -8.34
N LEU A 204 6.46 9.73 -9.10
CA LEU A 204 7.44 9.64 -10.19
C LEU A 204 7.17 10.67 -11.30
N LEU A 205 5.91 10.88 -11.69
CA LEU A 205 5.55 11.90 -12.68
C LEU A 205 5.88 13.31 -12.20
N ILE A 206 5.58 13.64 -10.93
CA ILE A 206 5.93 14.94 -10.35
C ILE A 206 7.45 15.13 -10.33
N ILE A 207 8.19 14.11 -9.91
CA ILE A 207 9.67 14.10 -9.93
C ILE A 207 10.19 14.37 -11.35
N ASN A 208 9.66 13.67 -12.35
CA ASN A 208 10.06 13.85 -13.75
C ASN A 208 9.82 15.30 -14.20
N ARG A 209 8.65 15.87 -13.88
CA ARG A 209 8.31 17.27 -14.22
C ARG A 209 9.22 18.27 -13.51
N LEU A 210 9.51 18.07 -12.22
CA LEU A 210 10.43 18.91 -11.46
C LEU A 210 11.85 18.87 -12.04
N HIS A 211 12.33 17.68 -12.36
CA HIS A 211 13.66 17.49 -12.95
C HIS A 211 13.79 18.14 -14.34
N VAL A 212 12.79 17.92 -15.21
CA VAL A 212 12.78 18.52 -16.56
C VAL A 212 12.74 20.04 -16.51
N ARG A 213 11.97 20.60 -15.56
CA ARG A 213 11.94 22.05 -15.31
C ARG A 213 13.28 22.57 -14.81
N GLU A 214 13.97 21.84 -13.94
CA GLU A 214 15.28 22.19 -13.39
C GLU A 214 16.36 22.28 -14.47
N ILE A 215 16.38 21.33 -15.42
CA ILE A 215 17.35 21.34 -16.53
C ILE A 215 16.95 22.26 -17.70
N GLY A 216 15.78 22.91 -17.63
CA GLY A 216 15.37 23.95 -18.56
C GLY A 216 14.90 23.47 -19.94
N ILE A 217 14.50 22.20 -20.08
CA ILE A 217 14.00 21.64 -21.35
C ILE A 217 12.48 21.42 -21.30
N LYS A 218 11.87 21.17 -22.46
CA LYS A 218 10.46 20.73 -22.52
C LYS A 218 10.38 19.22 -22.31
N ILE A 219 9.26 18.75 -21.74
CA ILE A 219 9.04 17.31 -21.57
C ILE A 219 9.04 16.54 -22.90
N GLU A 220 8.65 17.21 -23.98
CA GLU A 220 8.65 16.65 -25.34
C GLU A 220 10.05 16.33 -25.86
N GLU A 221 11.05 17.06 -25.38
CA GLU A 221 12.47 16.96 -25.74
C GLU A 221 13.23 16.03 -24.78
N TRP A 222 12.60 15.62 -23.67
CA TRP A 222 13.23 14.77 -22.68
C TRP A 222 13.35 13.34 -23.19
N ARG A 223 14.57 12.80 -23.19
CA ARG A 223 14.88 11.43 -23.63
C ARG A 223 14.02 10.33 -23.00
N HIS A 224 13.50 10.56 -21.79
CA HIS A 224 12.67 9.57 -21.07
C HIS A 224 11.16 9.79 -21.24
N ARG A 225 10.72 10.64 -22.18
CA ARG A 225 9.31 10.97 -22.42
C ARG A 225 8.42 9.75 -22.66
N GLU A 226 8.89 8.75 -23.41
CA GLU A 226 8.08 7.56 -23.70
C GLU A 226 7.78 6.76 -22.44
N PHE A 227 8.77 6.62 -21.56
CA PHE A 227 8.60 5.98 -20.27
C PHE A 227 7.68 6.80 -19.35
N ASP A 228 7.87 8.12 -19.33
CA ASP A 228 6.99 9.03 -18.59
C ASP A 228 5.53 8.96 -19.06
N LEU A 229 5.30 8.91 -20.37
CA LEU A 229 3.97 8.74 -20.95
C LEU A 229 3.36 7.38 -20.57
N PHE A 230 4.18 6.31 -20.59
CA PHE A 230 3.74 5.00 -20.11
C PHE A 230 3.26 5.09 -18.65
N VAL A 231 4.03 5.71 -17.76
CA VAL A 231 3.61 5.91 -16.35
C VAL A 231 2.32 6.73 -16.28
N ALA A 232 2.22 7.83 -17.05
CA ALA A 232 1.04 8.70 -17.08
C ALA A 232 -0.23 8.00 -17.54
N VAL A 233 -0.15 7.13 -18.55
CA VAL A 233 -1.29 6.33 -19.04
C VAL A 233 -1.74 5.28 -18.03
N ASN A 234 -0.83 4.75 -17.21
CA ASN A 234 -1.18 3.76 -16.20
C ASN A 234 -1.94 4.36 -15.00
N VAL A 235 -1.76 5.64 -14.68
CA VAL A 235 -2.50 6.31 -13.58
C VAL A 235 -4.03 6.21 -13.73
N PRO A 236 -4.65 6.65 -14.84
CA PRO A 236 -6.10 6.49 -15.01
C PRO A 236 -6.55 5.03 -15.08
N ILE A 237 -5.69 4.12 -15.57
CA ILE A 237 -6.00 2.68 -15.55
C ILE A 237 -6.05 2.18 -14.10
N TYR A 238 -5.11 2.57 -13.24
CA TYR A 238 -5.17 2.24 -11.81
C TYR A 238 -6.40 2.81 -11.14
N LEU A 239 -6.69 4.10 -11.35
CA LEU A 239 -7.87 4.75 -10.78
C LEU A 239 -9.17 4.01 -11.13
N PHE A 240 -9.29 3.52 -12.36
CA PHE A 240 -10.42 2.68 -12.74
C PHE A 240 -10.35 1.28 -12.13
N SER A 241 -9.17 0.64 -12.18
CA SER A 241 -8.96 -0.73 -11.70
C SER A 241 -9.27 -0.89 -10.23
N ILE A 242 -8.83 0.03 -9.38
CA ILE A 242 -9.02 -0.08 -7.94
C ILE A 242 -10.50 -0.01 -7.54
N GLN A 243 -11.29 0.78 -8.30
CA GLN A 243 -12.72 0.89 -8.09
C GLN A 243 -13.44 -0.34 -8.65
N TYR A 244 -13.14 -0.70 -9.90
CA TYR A 244 -13.75 -1.87 -10.54
C TYR A 244 -13.49 -3.16 -9.76
N LEU A 245 -12.27 -3.36 -9.27
CA LEU A 245 -11.86 -4.59 -8.58
C LEU A 245 -12.35 -4.72 -7.13
N GLY A 246 -12.93 -3.66 -6.54
CA GLY A 246 -13.46 -3.70 -5.17
C GLY A 246 -12.42 -3.76 -4.06
N ILE A 247 -11.33 -3.00 -4.23
CA ILE A 247 -10.17 -3.05 -3.35
C ILE A 247 -9.81 -1.70 -2.72
N HIS A 248 -10.30 -0.57 -3.22
CA HIS A 248 -10.02 0.77 -2.67
C HIS A 248 -11.28 1.62 -2.70
N TRP A 249 -11.35 2.58 -1.79
CA TRP A 249 -12.28 3.69 -1.79
C TRP A 249 -11.76 4.82 -2.69
N VAL A 250 -12.64 5.69 -3.16
CA VAL A 250 -12.26 6.85 -3.98
C VAL A 250 -11.40 7.82 -3.16
N SER A 251 -11.73 7.98 -1.87
CA SER A 251 -11.06 8.89 -0.95
C SER A 251 -9.60 8.51 -0.69
N ASP A 252 -9.22 7.22 -0.79
CA ASP A 252 -7.85 6.71 -0.62
C ASP A 252 -6.84 7.37 -1.59
N VAL A 253 -7.34 7.86 -2.73
CA VAL A 253 -6.54 8.50 -3.79
C VAL A 253 -6.01 9.86 -3.34
N ILE A 254 -6.80 10.63 -2.57
CA ILE A 254 -6.47 11.99 -2.15
C ILE A 254 -5.22 12.02 -1.24
N PRO A 255 -5.16 11.29 -0.11
CA PRO A 255 -3.98 11.24 0.72
C PRO A 255 -2.80 10.63 -0.05
N GLY A 256 -3.04 9.63 -0.92
CA GLY A 256 -2.00 9.09 -1.81
C GLY A 256 -1.35 10.14 -2.70
N ALA A 257 -2.14 11.04 -3.30
CA ALA A 257 -1.64 12.14 -4.11
C ALA A 257 -0.92 13.22 -3.27
N ILE A 258 -1.40 13.51 -2.06
CA ILE A 258 -0.72 14.43 -1.12
C ILE A 258 0.65 13.87 -0.74
N LEU A 259 0.73 12.59 -0.36
CA LEU A 259 2.00 11.94 -0.03
C LEU A 259 2.94 11.90 -1.22
N ALA A 260 2.42 11.65 -2.43
CA ALA A 260 3.20 11.70 -3.66
C ALA A 260 3.84 13.07 -3.89
N MET A 261 3.10 14.16 -3.62
CA MET A 261 3.62 15.52 -3.73
C MET A 261 4.73 15.80 -2.70
N ILE A 262 4.49 15.48 -1.42
CA ILE A 262 5.49 15.66 -0.34
C ILE A 262 6.75 14.84 -0.65
N CYS A 263 6.57 13.57 -1.05
CA CYS A 263 7.63 12.67 -1.47
C CYS A 263 8.45 13.30 -2.61
N ALA A 264 7.80 13.70 -3.70
CA ALA A 264 8.48 14.24 -4.87
C ALA A 264 9.30 15.50 -4.55
N LEU A 265 8.76 16.40 -3.74
CA LEU A 265 9.47 17.60 -3.28
C LEU A 265 10.66 17.26 -2.39
N PHE A 266 10.52 16.27 -1.51
CA PHE A 266 11.62 15.80 -0.65
C PHE A 266 12.72 15.13 -1.47
N VAL A 267 12.35 14.20 -2.36
CA VAL A 267 13.27 13.50 -3.25
C VAL A 267 14.06 14.48 -4.11
N GLN A 268 13.38 15.46 -4.72
CA GLN A 268 14.01 16.48 -5.55
C GLN A 268 15.10 17.26 -4.80
N LYS A 269 14.92 17.51 -3.50
CA LYS A 269 15.86 18.29 -2.68
C LYS A 269 16.94 17.44 -2.04
N ILE A 270 16.61 16.23 -1.59
CA ILE A 270 17.53 15.37 -0.84
C ILE A 270 18.50 14.64 -1.76
N GLN A 271 18.07 14.27 -2.98
CA GLN A 271 18.90 13.51 -3.92
C GLN A 271 20.26 14.17 -4.22
N PRO A 272 20.35 15.46 -4.62
CA PRO A 272 21.64 16.09 -4.88
C PRO A 272 22.49 16.20 -3.60
N LYS A 273 21.87 16.42 -2.43
CA LYS A 273 22.58 16.49 -1.16
C LYS A 273 23.18 15.13 -0.77
N LEU A 274 22.44 14.02 -0.98
CA LEU A 274 22.91 12.65 -0.73
C LEU A 274 24.14 12.32 -1.57
N ARG A 275 24.13 12.70 -2.86
CA ARG A 275 25.30 12.55 -3.74
C ARG A 275 26.48 13.42 -3.30
N GLY A 276 26.20 14.61 -2.81
CA GLY A 276 27.21 15.54 -2.30
C GLY A 276 27.82 15.17 -0.94
N VAL A 277 27.30 14.19 -0.19
CA VAL A 277 27.77 13.86 1.18
C VAL A 277 29.26 13.51 1.22
N ARG A 278 29.78 12.83 0.19
CA ARG A 278 31.20 12.44 0.16
C ARG A 278 32.14 13.65 0.14
N GLU A 279 31.69 14.75 -0.46
CA GLU A 279 32.48 15.97 -0.65
C GLU A 279 32.17 17.02 0.42
N ASN A 280 30.89 17.21 0.75
CA ASN A 280 30.41 18.25 1.65
C ASN A 280 30.26 17.76 3.12
N GLY A 281 30.37 16.45 3.35
CA GLY A 281 30.20 15.81 4.65
C GLY A 281 28.73 15.68 5.07
N TRP A 282 28.48 14.82 6.06
CA TRP A 282 27.14 14.60 6.64
C TRP A 282 26.41 15.88 7.13
N PRO A 283 27.09 16.93 7.64
CA PRO A 283 26.43 18.17 8.01
C PRO A 283 25.69 18.87 6.86
N SER A 284 26.00 18.59 5.59
CA SER A 284 25.31 19.17 4.44
C SER A 284 23.85 18.69 4.29
N LEU A 285 23.47 17.61 4.97
CA LEU A 285 22.08 17.13 5.03
C LEU A 285 21.25 17.88 6.07
N ILE A 286 21.90 18.58 7.00
CA ILE A 286 21.20 19.26 8.09
C ILE A 286 20.50 20.50 7.51
N PRO A 287 19.17 20.62 7.70
CA PRO A 287 18.43 21.79 7.22
C PRO A 287 18.75 23.05 8.05
N SER A 288 18.28 24.21 7.59
CA SER A 288 18.39 25.45 8.37
C SER A 288 17.66 25.31 9.72
N LYS A 289 18.07 26.07 10.75
CA LYS A 289 17.47 25.98 12.09
C LYS A 289 15.94 26.16 12.07
N ARG A 290 15.43 27.08 11.26
CA ARG A 290 13.98 27.34 11.14
C ARG A 290 13.23 26.14 10.53
N VAL A 291 13.82 25.51 9.52
CA VAL A 291 13.30 24.28 8.90
C VAL A 291 13.40 23.08 9.85
N ALA A 292 14.48 22.99 10.64
CA ALA A 292 14.61 21.96 11.67
C ALA A 292 13.54 22.09 12.77
N TYR A 293 13.21 23.32 13.20
CA TYR A 293 12.14 23.55 14.18
C TYR A 293 10.76 23.17 13.64
N THR A 294 10.47 23.48 12.38
CA THR A 294 9.20 23.07 11.75
C THR A 294 9.12 21.55 11.62
N SER A 295 10.18 20.87 11.18
CA SER A 295 10.25 19.40 11.20
C SER A 295 9.99 18.80 12.59
N ALA A 296 10.67 19.30 13.63
CA ALA A 296 10.48 18.82 15.00
C ALA A 296 9.05 19.11 15.53
N ALA A 297 8.48 20.26 15.19
CA ALA A 297 7.11 20.61 15.58
C ALA A 297 6.09 19.67 14.94
N PHE A 298 6.24 19.34 13.65
CA PHE A 298 5.38 18.36 12.97
C PHE A 298 5.54 16.95 13.55
N SER A 299 6.78 16.51 13.83
CA SER A 299 7.01 15.23 14.52
C SER A 299 6.31 15.16 15.87
N LEU A 300 6.45 16.20 16.69
CA LEU A 300 5.81 16.26 18.00
C LEU A 300 4.28 16.29 17.87
N LEU A 301 3.74 17.15 17.01
CA LEU A 301 2.30 17.30 16.82
C LEU A 301 1.68 16.02 16.26
N GLY A 302 2.27 15.42 15.23
CA GLY A 302 1.80 14.16 14.65
C GLY A 302 1.80 13.04 15.68
N THR A 303 2.88 12.90 16.45
CA THR A 303 2.97 11.91 17.54
C THR A 303 1.90 12.14 18.61
N LEU A 304 1.66 13.39 19.00
CA LEU A 304 0.62 13.74 19.97
C LEU A 304 -0.78 13.44 19.43
N ILE A 305 -1.05 13.68 18.15
CA ILE A 305 -2.33 13.35 17.52
C ILE A 305 -2.55 11.83 17.54
N LEU A 306 -1.54 11.03 17.16
CA LEU A 306 -1.64 9.57 17.23
C LEU A 306 -1.98 9.11 18.65
N LEU A 307 -1.26 9.60 19.66
CA LEU A 307 -1.47 9.21 21.06
C LEU A 307 -2.77 9.70 21.68
N ALA A 308 -3.22 10.92 21.34
CA ALA A 308 -4.33 11.56 22.04
C ALA A 308 -5.68 11.41 21.33
N VAL A 309 -5.67 11.13 20.02
CA VAL A 309 -6.89 11.08 19.20
C VAL A 309 -7.12 9.69 18.61
N VAL A 310 -6.06 8.98 18.22
CA VAL A 310 -6.18 7.73 17.47
C VAL A 310 -6.11 6.51 18.37
N VAL A 311 -5.09 6.43 19.22
CA VAL A 311 -4.97 5.34 20.22
C VAL A 311 -6.11 5.41 21.21
N ASP A 312 -6.80 4.28 21.39
CA ASP A 312 -8.03 4.14 22.19
C ASP A 312 -9.09 5.19 21.79
N GLY A 313 -9.08 5.58 20.51
CA GLY A 313 -9.89 6.64 19.94
C GLY A 313 -11.18 6.17 19.26
N PRO A 314 -11.77 6.97 18.35
CA PRO A 314 -13.05 6.64 17.73
C PRO A 314 -13.09 5.35 16.90
N GLY A 315 -11.94 4.85 16.43
CA GLY A 315 -11.88 3.61 15.65
C GLY A 315 -12.12 2.35 16.50
N THR A 316 -11.87 2.41 17.80
CA THR A 316 -11.98 1.28 18.74
C THR A 316 -13.40 1.10 19.29
N ASP A 317 -14.41 1.70 18.66
CA ASP A 317 -15.81 1.48 19.06
C ASP A 317 -16.23 0.06 18.67
N ASP A 318 -16.52 -0.77 19.67
CA ASP A 318 -16.89 -2.18 19.51
C ASP A 318 -18.32 -2.37 18.99
N GLU A 319 -19.12 -1.30 18.95
CA GLU A 319 -20.48 -1.31 18.41
C GLU A 319 -20.51 -0.97 16.90
N VAL A 320 -19.35 -0.64 16.32
CA VAL A 320 -19.24 -0.27 14.90
C VAL A 320 -18.69 -1.44 14.10
N PRO A 321 -19.35 -1.86 13.00
CA PRO A 321 -18.90 -3.02 12.24
C PRO A 321 -17.54 -2.78 11.56
N THR A 322 -16.75 -3.84 11.47
CA THR A 322 -15.57 -3.91 10.60
C THR A 322 -15.88 -4.62 9.29
N MET A 323 -16.94 -5.43 9.25
CA MET A 323 -17.37 -6.16 8.06
C MET A 323 -18.90 -6.14 7.93
N ARG A 324 -19.38 -6.07 6.69
CA ARG A 324 -20.82 -6.09 6.36
C ARG A 324 -21.07 -7.08 5.24
N VAL A 325 -22.12 -7.88 5.37
CA VAL A 325 -22.46 -8.95 4.43
C VAL A 325 -23.93 -8.88 4.05
N GLY A 326 -24.21 -8.86 2.75
CA GLY A 326 -25.56 -8.95 2.20
C GLY A 326 -26.08 -10.39 2.15
N PRO A 327 -27.34 -10.58 1.70
CA PRO A 327 -27.95 -11.90 1.53
C PRO A 327 -27.15 -12.80 0.59
N GLY A 328 -26.58 -13.88 1.13
CA GLY A 328 -25.79 -14.86 0.39
C GLY A 328 -24.31 -14.50 0.21
N ASP A 329 -23.90 -13.30 0.63
CA ASP A 329 -22.49 -12.88 0.58
C ASP A 329 -21.65 -13.70 1.58
N VAL A 330 -20.39 -13.93 1.23
CA VAL A 330 -19.40 -14.57 2.12
C VAL A 330 -18.13 -13.73 2.09
N ASN A 331 -17.87 -13.04 3.19
CA ASN A 331 -16.67 -12.25 3.38
C ASN A 331 -15.69 -12.97 4.31
N LEU A 332 -14.42 -12.57 4.22
CA LEU A 332 -13.35 -13.16 5.01
C LEU A 332 -12.50 -12.06 5.66
N ASP A 333 -11.97 -12.38 6.83
CA ASP A 333 -10.88 -11.67 7.48
C ASP A 333 -9.72 -12.66 7.75
N VAL A 334 -8.50 -12.16 7.87
CA VAL A 334 -7.28 -12.97 7.94
C VAL A 334 -6.73 -12.99 9.36
N ILE A 335 -6.50 -14.18 9.89
CA ILE A 335 -5.75 -14.38 11.13
C ILE A 335 -4.29 -14.62 10.74
N GLU A 336 -3.43 -13.67 11.09
CA GLU A 336 -2.01 -13.69 10.77
C GLU A 336 -1.17 -14.48 11.79
N VAL A 337 0.04 -14.88 11.37
CA VAL A 337 1.00 -15.57 12.25
C VAL A 337 1.88 -14.56 12.97
N HIS A 338 1.51 -14.20 14.21
CA HIS A 338 2.33 -13.36 15.09
C HIS A 338 3.16 -14.17 16.08
N SER A 339 2.67 -15.34 16.50
CA SER A 339 3.38 -16.22 17.43
C SER A 339 3.21 -17.68 17.08
N LEU A 340 4.27 -18.47 17.25
CA LEU A 340 4.25 -19.92 17.10
C LEU A 340 3.89 -20.65 18.40
N TRP A 341 3.68 -19.90 19.48
CA TRP A 341 3.58 -20.44 20.85
C TRP A 341 2.38 -19.87 21.63
N HIS A 342 1.85 -18.73 21.18
CA HIS A 342 0.70 -18.08 21.77
C HIS A 342 -0.42 -18.04 20.72
N PRO A 343 -1.64 -18.48 21.06
CA PRO A 343 -2.76 -18.39 20.14
C PRO A 343 -3.15 -16.92 19.93
N ALA A 344 -3.76 -16.64 18.78
CA ALA A 344 -4.53 -15.42 18.57
C ALA A 344 -5.90 -15.56 19.26
N ASP A 345 -6.30 -14.56 20.04
CA ASP A 345 -7.64 -14.48 20.64
C ASP A 345 -8.56 -13.76 19.64
N VAL A 346 -9.53 -14.49 19.08
CA VAL A 346 -10.46 -13.98 18.06
C VAL A 346 -11.82 -13.76 18.70
N GLU A 347 -12.33 -12.54 18.63
CA GLU A 347 -13.69 -12.17 19.01
C GLU A 347 -14.48 -11.73 17.78
N VAL A 348 -15.64 -12.34 17.55
CA VAL A 348 -16.60 -11.92 16.53
C VAL A 348 -17.91 -11.58 17.21
N ARG A 349 -18.32 -10.32 17.13
CA ARG A 349 -19.57 -9.81 17.67
C ARG A 349 -20.53 -9.46 16.55
N ASN A 350 -21.76 -9.93 16.64
CA ASN A 350 -22.84 -9.43 15.78
C ASN A 350 -23.34 -8.08 16.33
N VAL A 351 -23.05 -7.00 15.61
CA VAL A 351 -23.45 -5.62 15.97
C VAL A 351 -24.68 -5.16 15.20
N GLY A 352 -25.18 -5.98 14.27
CA GLY A 352 -26.37 -5.72 13.48
C GLY A 352 -27.63 -6.40 14.03
N ASP A 353 -28.73 -6.23 13.29
CA ASP A 353 -30.04 -6.80 13.60
C ASP A 353 -30.28 -8.18 12.96
N GLU A 354 -29.47 -8.55 11.96
CA GLU A 354 -29.61 -9.79 11.21
C GLU A 354 -28.79 -10.93 11.80
N ILE A 355 -29.27 -12.16 11.66
CA ILE A 355 -28.50 -13.35 12.05
C ILE A 355 -27.35 -13.57 11.05
N VAL A 356 -26.16 -13.84 11.58
CA VAL A 356 -24.96 -14.17 10.80
C VAL A 356 -24.44 -15.55 11.16
N GLN A 357 -23.74 -16.17 10.21
CA GLN A 357 -22.99 -17.39 10.44
C GLN A 357 -21.50 -17.11 10.33
N VAL A 358 -20.72 -17.67 11.24
CA VAL A 358 -19.28 -17.49 11.35
C VAL A 358 -18.59 -18.84 11.33
N LEU A 359 -17.51 -18.94 10.56
CA LEU A 359 -16.67 -20.13 10.49
C LEU A 359 -15.20 -19.73 10.54
N ILE A 360 -14.49 -20.20 11.57
CA ILE A 360 -13.03 -20.06 11.67
C ILE A 360 -12.40 -21.31 11.10
N ILE A 361 -11.59 -21.17 10.05
CA ILE A 361 -11.08 -22.30 9.27
C ILE A 361 -9.66 -22.06 8.78
N HIS A 362 -8.89 -23.14 8.68
CA HIS A 362 -7.57 -23.10 8.07
C HIS A 362 -7.68 -22.71 6.59
N ARG A 363 -6.83 -21.79 6.15
CA ARG A 363 -6.83 -21.22 4.78
C ARG A 363 -6.88 -22.28 3.68
N ASP A 364 -6.03 -23.30 3.79
CA ASP A 364 -5.89 -24.33 2.74
C ASP A 364 -7.19 -25.11 2.50
N ALA A 365 -8.11 -25.13 3.47
CA ALA A 365 -9.41 -25.75 3.31
C ALA A 365 -10.38 -24.88 2.51
N VAL A 366 -10.15 -23.56 2.38
CA VAL A 366 -11.01 -22.62 1.64
C VAL A 366 -10.62 -22.54 0.16
N GLU A 367 -9.34 -22.76 -0.16
CA GLU A 367 -8.78 -22.50 -1.51
C GLU A 367 -9.56 -23.18 -2.65
N ILE A 368 -9.98 -24.44 -2.44
CA ILE A 368 -10.69 -25.21 -3.47
C ILE A 368 -12.15 -24.80 -3.65
N HIS A 369 -12.67 -23.99 -2.72
CA HIS A 369 -14.06 -23.53 -2.65
C HIS A 369 -14.22 -22.05 -3.00
N ALA A 370 -13.12 -21.31 -3.16
CA ALA A 370 -13.11 -19.94 -3.65
C ALA A 370 -12.95 -19.92 -5.17
N LYS A 371 -13.98 -19.44 -5.88
CA LYS A 371 -13.96 -19.34 -7.34
C LYS A 371 -14.69 -18.09 -7.82
N ASP A 372 -14.05 -17.35 -8.72
CA ASP A 372 -14.62 -16.17 -9.36
C ASP A 372 -15.12 -15.12 -8.34
N GLY A 373 -14.36 -14.95 -7.24
CA GLY A 373 -14.59 -13.93 -6.22
C GLY A 373 -15.57 -14.34 -5.13
N ILE A 374 -16.16 -15.52 -5.30
CA ILE A 374 -17.22 -16.05 -4.46
C ILE A 374 -16.67 -17.28 -3.73
N ILE A 375 -16.89 -17.32 -2.42
CA ILE A 375 -16.65 -18.52 -1.62
C ILE A 375 -17.95 -19.32 -1.59
N ASP A 376 -17.93 -20.57 -2.07
CA ASP A 376 -19.08 -21.45 -1.99
C ASP A 376 -19.31 -21.92 -0.55
N TRP A 377 -20.09 -21.16 0.22
CA TRP A 377 -20.43 -21.47 1.61
C TRP A 377 -21.02 -22.87 1.79
N SER A 378 -21.85 -23.31 0.85
CA SER A 378 -22.54 -24.60 0.94
C SER A 378 -21.55 -25.77 0.97
N SER A 379 -20.41 -25.62 0.32
CA SER A 379 -19.35 -26.61 0.29
C SER A 379 -18.49 -26.64 1.57
N LEU A 380 -18.51 -25.56 2.36
CA LEU A 380 -17.80 -25.43 3.64
C LEU A 380 -18.65 -25.81 4.87
N SER A 381 -19.96 -26.01 4.67
CA SER A 381 -20.97 -26.29 5.71
C SER A 381 -20.76 -27.56 6.55
N GLY A 382 -19.69 -28.33 6.29
CA GLY A 382 -19.27 -29.47 7.12
C GLY A 382 -18.36 -29.09 8.32
N GLY A 383 -17.95 -27.82 8.42
CA GLY A 383 -17.17 -27.29 9.55
C GLY A 383 -18.02 -26.92 10.78
N ASP A 384 -17.36 -26.48 11.86
CA ASP A 384 -18.02 -25.99 13.08
C ASP A 384 -18.55 -24.56 12.83
N VAL A 385 -19.74 -24.48 12.25
CA VAL A 385 -20.39 -23.19 11.91
C VAL A 385 -21.12 -22.66 13.13
N HIS A 386 -20.75 -21.45 13.56
CA HIS A 386 -21.40 -20.74 14.65
C HIS A 386 -22.48 -19.81 14.10
N VAL A 387 -23.67 -19.85 14.71
CA VAL A 387 -24.77 -18.94 14.38
C VAL A 387 -24.85 -17.88 15.46
N LEU A 388 -24.74 -16.61 15.08
CA LEU A 388 -24.79 -15.46 16.00
C LEU A 388 -26.02 -14.60 15.72
N GLY A 389 -26.90 -14.50 16.71
CA GLY A 389 -27.98 -13.52 16.74
C GLY A 389 -27.50 -12.11 17.15
N PRO A 390 -28.38 -11.10 17.10
CA PRO A 390 -28.03 -9.72 17.46
C PRO A 390 -27.42 -9.60 18.85
N GLY A 391 -26.23 -8.99 18.94
CA GLY A 391 -25.48 -8.82 20.18
C GLY A 391 -24.79 -10.07 20.72
N GLU A 392 -24.90 -11.22 20.05
CA GLU A 392 -24.17 -12.43 20.42
C GLU A 392 -22.70 -12.35 20.00
N ILE A 393 -21.85 -13.02 20.77
CA ILE A 393 -20.39 -12.98 20.64
C ILE A 393 -19.86 -14.41 20.54
N LEU A 394 -18.98 -14.63 19.55
CA LEU A 394 -18.10 -15.79 19.45
C LEU A 394 -16.71 -15.39 19.96
N SER A 395 -16.13 -16.20 20.84
CA SER A 395 -14.74 -16.03 21.28
C SER A 395 -14.00 -17.35 21.12
N GLU A 396 -12.95 -17.36 20.29
CA GLU A 396 -12.13 -18.54 20.03
C GLU A 396 -10.65 -18.24 20.13
N ARG A 397 -9.86 -19.30 20.27
CA ARG A 397 -8.39 -19.24 20.28
C ARG A 397 -7.85 -20.05 19.11
N VAL A 398 -7.06 -19.40 18.27
CA VAL A 398 -6.49 -20.01 17.07
C VAL A 398 -4.99 -20.16 17.23
N GLU A 399 -4.51 -21.40 17.16
CA GLU A 399 -3.08 -21.70 17.19
C GLU A 399 -2.48 -21.66 15.77
N THR A 400 -1.32 -21.00 15.65
CA THR A 400 -0.55 -20.92 14.39
C THR A 400 0.87 -21.48 14.59
N PRO A 401 1.04 -22.81 14.75
CA PRO A 401 2.32 -23.42 15.13
C PRO A 401 3.43 -23.33 14.06
N SER A 402 3.11 -22.96 12.83
CA SER A 402 4.04 -22.74 11.71
C SER A 402 3.90 -21.36 11.09
N VAL A 403 4.99 -20.84 10.53
CA VAL A 403 5.01 -19.57 9.77
C VAL A 403 4.18 -19.60 8.47
N PHE A 404 3.67 -20.77 8.09
CA PHE A 404 2.80 -20.97 6.94
C PHE A 404 1.34 -21.21 7.32
N ASP A 405 1.01 -21.25 8.62
CA ASP A 405 -0.34 -21.55 9.11
C ASP A 405 -1.21 -20.29 9.07
N GLY A 406 -1.96 -20.11 7.98
CA GLY A 406 -2.97 -19.05 7.86
C GLY A 406 -4.36 -19.54 8.21
N HIS A 407 -5.14 -18.75 8.93
CA HIS A 407 -6.56 -19.02 9.17
C HIS A 407 -7.41 -17.85 8.68
N TYR A 408 -8.67 -18.14 8.35
CA TYR A 408 -9.66 -17.15 7.97
C TYR A 408 -10.83 -17.16 8.94
N VAL A 409 -11.36 -15.98 9.21
CA VAL A 409 -12.70 -15.80 9.80
C VAL A 409 -13.65 -15.55 8.63
N LEU A 410 -14.48 -16.55 8.30
CA LEU A 410 -15.51 -16.41 7.27
C LEU A 410 -16.82 -15.99 7.91
N VAL A 411 -17.49 -15.00 7.31
CA VAL A 411 -18.77 -14.49 7.79
C VAL A 411 -19.76 -14.44 6.63
N THR A 412 -20.98 -14.89 6.87
CA THR A 412 -22.07 -14.85 5.89
C THR A 412 -23.41 -14.52 6.54
N HIS A 413 -24.28 -13.88 5.77
CA HIS A 413 -25.69 -13.74 6.09
C HIS A 413 -26.53 -14.60 5.15
N GLN A 414 -27.13 -15.67 5.67
CA GLN A 414 -27.95 -16.62 4.90
C GLN A 414 -29.45 -16.26 4.88
N GLY A 415 -29.82 -15.05 5.34
CA GLY A 415 -31.19 -14.56 5.26
C GLY A 415 -31.56 -14.11 3.85
N ASP A 416 -32.87 -13.93 3.60
CA ASP A 416 -33.39 -13.48 2.29
C ASP A 416 -33.32 -11.96 2.11
N SER A 417 -33.09 -11.19 3.18
CA SER A 417 -33.08 -9.73 3.20
C SER A 417 -32.35 -9.20 4.44
N GLY A 418 -31.85 -7.97 4.36
CA GLY A 418 -31.13 -7.33 5.46
C GLY A 418 -29.62 -7.34 5.22
N ILE A 419 -28.87 -6.76 6.16
CA ILE A 419 -27.41 -6.71 6.11
C ILE A 419 -26.91 -7.26 7.44
N GLY A 420 -26.08 -8.30 7.39
CA GLY A 420 -25.33 -8.78 8.53
C GLY A 420 -24.17 -7.83 8.80
N GLU A 421 -23.99 -7.42 10.05
CA GLU A 421 -22.94 -6.50 10.46
C GLU A 421 -22.18 -7.10 11.64
N VAL A 422 -20.87 -7.26 11.48
CA VAL A 422 -20.02 -7.86 12.50
C VAL A 422 -18.83 -6.99 12.83
N ARG A 423 -18.45 -7.03 14.11
CA ARG A 423 -17.18 -6.54 14.60
C ARG A 423 -16.27 -7.74 14.81
N ILE A 424 -15.17 -7.79 14.05
CA ILE A 424 -14.09 -8.76 14.21
C ILE A 424 -12.94 -8.06 14.92
N SER A 425 -12.49 -8.65 16.02
CA SER A 425 -11.34 -8.19 16.79
C SER A 425 -10.40 -9.36 17.01
N ILE A 426 -9.15 -9.23 16.56
CA ILE A 426 -8.12 -10.26 16.73
C ILE A 426 -7.01 -9.68 17.61
N GLU A 427 -6.81 -10.27 18.78
CA GLU A 427 -5.77 -9.86 19.72
C GLU A 427 -4.58 -10.83 19.66
N TYR A 428 -3.39 -10.27 19.47
CA TYR A 428 -2.13 -11.00 19.43
C TYR A 428 -1.29 -10.71 20.68
N VAL A 429 -0.38 -11.63 21.03
CA VAL A 429 0.52 -11.49 22.20
C VAL A 429 1.38 -10.23 22.17
N ASP A 430 1.58 -9.66 20.98
CA ASP A 430 2.47 -8.53 20.72
C ASP A 430 1.78 -7.15 20.82
N GLY A 431 0.67 -7.02 21.55
CA GLY A 431 -0.01 -5.72 21.78
C GLY A 431 0.88 -4.60 22.39
N SER A 432 2.11 -4.91 22.81
CA SER A 432 3.14 -3.95 23.23
C SER A 432 3.85 -3.20 22.09
N LEU A 433 3.60 -3.58 20.82
CA LEU A 433 4.20 -2.96 19.62
C LEU A 433 3.74 -1.54 19.34
N LEU A 434 2.74 -1.02 20.07
CA LEU A 434 2.22 0.34 19.91
C LEU A 434 3.32 1.42 19.95
N TRP A 435 4.28 1.31 20.87
CA TRP A 435 5.33 2.33 20.99
C TRP A 435 6.31 2.31 19.81
N SER A 436 6.66 1.12 19.32
CA SER A 436 7.53 0.99 18.14
C SER A 436 6.81 1.43 16.86
N ALA A 437 5.50 1.18 16.75
CA ALA A 437 4.64 1.75 15.71
C ALA A 437 4.69 3.29 15.72
N ILE A 438 4.46 3.92 16.87
CA ILE A 438 4.51 5.38 17.01
C ILE A 438 5.88 5.94 16.61
N ILE A 439 6.97 5.33 17.09
CA ILE A 439 8.33 5.77 16.77
C ILE A 439 8.61 5.64 15.26
N SER A 440 8.12 4.57 14.63
CA SER A 440 8.29 4.34 13.19
C SER A 440 7.54 5.36 12.31
N SER A 441 6.51 6.01 12.86
CA SER A 441 5.74 7.09 12.21
C SER A 441 6.41 8.46 12.28
N VAL A 442 7.31 8.69 13.24
CA VAL A 442 7.98 10.00 13.45
C VAL A 442 8.70 10.52 12.18
N PRO A 443 9.43 9.70 11.40
CA PRO A 443 10.06 10.15 10.17
C PRO A 443 9.09 10.73 9.13
N ALA A 444 7.88 10.18 9.02
CA ALA A 444 6.85 10.67 8.09
C ALA A 444 6.49 12.14 8.38
N PHE A 445 6.21 12.42 9.66
CA PHE A 445 5.91 13.76 10.14
C PHE A 445 7.11 14.69 10.03
N ALA A 446 8.32 14.18 10.30
CA ALA A 446 9.55 14.95 10.17
C ALA A 446 9.75 15.42 8.72
N ILE A 447 9.61 14.51 7.75
CA ILE A 447 9.74 14.80 6.30
C ILE A 447 8.68 15.82 5.86
N THR A 448 7.44 15.65 6.31
CA THR A 448 6.35 16.59 6.02
C THR A 448 6.68 17.99 6.55
N GLY A 449 7.12 18.10 7.80
CA GLY A 449 7.50 19.37 8.40
C GLY A 449 8.73 20.02 7.75
N LEU A 450 9.70 19.21 7.27
CA LEU A 450 10.83 19.71 6.47
C LEU A 450 10.34 20.39 5.20
N ILE A 451 9.46 19.74 4.43
CA ILE A 451 8.96 20.30 3.17
C ILE A 451 8.13 21.56 3.39
N ILE A 452 7.23 21.54 4.37
CA ILE A 452 6.41 22.71 4.70
C ILE A 452 7.30 23.88 5.14
N GLY A 453 8.27 23.62 6.03
CA GLY A 453 9.20 24.64 6.49
C GLY A 453 10.02 25.24 5.34
N GLU A 454 10.55 24.40 4.45
CA GLU A 454 11.34 24.90 3.32
C GLU A 454 10.50 25.70 2.32
N LEU A 455 9.25 25.32 2.05
CA LEU A 455 8.37 26.11 1.19
C LEU A 455 8.11 27.48 1.80
N TYR A 456 7.69 27.51 3.07
CA TYR A 456 7.36 28.73 3.79
C TYR A 456 8.53 29.72 3.86
N PHE A 457 9.72 29.27 4.27
CA PHE A 457 10.87 30.17 4.41
C PHE A 457 11.56 30.51 3.08
N SER A 458 11.31 29.76 2.00
CA SER A 458 11.83 30.13 0.67
C SER A 458 11.13 31.34 0.06
N GLU A 459 9.83 31.52 0.35
CA GLU A 459 9.06 32.69 -0.09
C GLU A 459 9.46 33.96 0.67
N ASP A 460 9.77 33.83 1.97
CA ASP A 460 10.29 34.94 2.81
C ASP A 460 11.63 35.47 2.27
N GLU A 461 12.55 34.60 1.85
CA GLU A 461 13.85 35.01 1.29
C GLU A 461 13.74 35.72 -0.07
N VAL A 462 12.74 35.36 -0.89
CA VAL A 462 12.49 36.00 -2.19
C VAL A 462 11.78 37.35 -2.00
N SER A 463 10.83 37.43 -1.08
CA SER A 463 10.12 38.67 -0.77
C SER A 463 11.03 39.69 -0.08
N GLU A 464 11.88 39.28 0.88
CA GLU A 464 12.90 40.16 1.46
C GLU A 464 13.83 40.74 0.39
N LYS A 465 14.35 39.92 -0.54
CA LYS A 465 15.23 40.39 -1.64
C LYS A 465 14.56 41.43 -2.55
N ILE A 466 13.28 41.29 -2.85
CA ILE A 466 12.53 42.25 -3.69
C ILE A 466 12.30 43.58 -2.96
N THR A 467 12.30 43.59 -1.62
CA THR A 467 12.09 44.80 -0.83
C THR A 467 13.37 45.65 -0.68
N TYR A 468 14.54 45.07 -1.00
CA TYR A 468 15.86 45.71 -0.90
C TYR A 468 16.49 46.07 -2.27
N GLU A 469 15.77 45.86 -3.38
CA GLU A 469 16.05 46.43 -4.72
C GLU A 469 15.08 47.59 -5.01
#